data_AF-A0A9E5JWV9-F1
#
_entry.id   AF-A0A9E5JWV9-F1
#
_cell.length_a   1.000
_cell.length_b   1.000
_cell.length_c   1.000
_cell.angle_alpha   90.00
_cell.angle_beta   90.00
_cell.angle_gamma   90.00
#
_symmetry.space_group_name_H-M   'P 1'
#
loop_
_entity.id
_entity.type
_entity.pdbx_description
1 polymer ?
#
loop_
_entity_poly.entity_id
_entity_poly.type
_entity_poly.pdbx_seq_one_letter_code
_entity_poly.pdbx_strand_id
1 'polypeptide(L)'
;MSVDDASTAGTYTLTINGSGSGGTSFTATVGDVNNLVDPTRILALVINSTGGNTTLSNANAFSGGVTLTQGNLVLGNDLAAGSGTLALNGGKLVTPGTRAYANAVTVGGDVTFGDASPNNGAQTFNGTINLTGGTRTLTTASAVTLSGIVSNGALTKAGASTLTLNGTSANTYTGLTTVSAGGLTLAKSAGVDAISGDVL
;
A
#
# COMPACT_ATOMS: atom_id res chain seq x y z
N MET A 1 -1.05 -21.65 4.31
CA MET A 1 -1.29 -22.36 3.05
C MET A 1 -0.05 -22.18 2.19
N SER A 2 0.65 -23.26 1.88
CA SER A 2 1.80 -23.27 0.97
C SER A 2 1.31 -23.72 -0.40
N VAL A 3 1.57 -22.94 -1.45
CA VAL A 3 1.26 -23.35 -2.82
C VAL A 3 2.54 -23.90 -3.45
N ASP A 4 2.48 -25.14 -3.90
CA ASP A 4 3.58 -25.89 -4.53
C ASP A 4 3.19 -26.18 -5.99
N ASP A 5 4.06 -25.85 -6.94
CA ASP A 5 3.91 -26.16 -8.37
C ASP A 5 5.31 -26.44 -8.96
N ALA A 6 5.37 -27.36 -9.91
CA ALA A 6 6.56 -28.06 -10.39
C ALA A 6 7.53 -27.21 -11.25
N SER A 7 7.43 -25.87 -11.24
CA SER A 7 8.29 -24.98 -12.02
C SER A 7 9.55 -24.55 -11.25
N THR A 8 10.68 -24.40 -11.93
CA THR A 8 12.02 -24.27 -11.33
C THR A 8 12.58 -22.84 -11.27
N ALA A 9 11.77 -21.79 -11.53
CA ALA A 9 12.13 -20.38 -11.32
C ALA A 9 10.90 -19.44 -11.50
N GLY A 10 10.90 -18.28 -10.82
CA GLY A 10 10.01 -17.14 -11.13
C GLY A 10 9.02 -16.71 -10.04
N THR A 11 8.16 -15.75 -10.39
CA THR A 11 7.09 -15.23 -9.51
C THR A 11 5.82 -16.05 -9.66
N TYR A 12 5.38 -16.70 -8.59
CA TYR A 12 4.07 -17.34 -8.54
C TYR A 12 3.03 -16.32 -8.07
N THR A 13 1.93 -16.17 -8.82
CA THR A 13 0.90 -15.18 -8.49
C THR A 13 -0.39 -15.86 -8.03
N LEU A 14 -0.78 -15.63 -6.78
CA LEU A 14 -2.13 -15.94 -6.32
C LEU A 14 -3.05 -14.75 -6.60
N THR A 15 -4.00 -14.93 -7.52
CA THR A 15 -5.02 -13.91 -7.82
C THR A 15 -6.30 -14.18 -7.04
N ILE A 16 -6.79 -13.16 -6.35
CA ILE A 16 -8.02 -13.18 -5.58
C ILE A 16 -9.06 -12.37 -6.34
N ASN A 17 -10.00 -13.09 -6.95
CA ASN A 17 -11.16 -12.51 -7.64
C ASN A 17 -12.42 -12.70 -6.79
N GLY A 18 -13.39 -11.80 -6.96
CA GLY A 18 -14.65 -11.89 -6.25
C GLY A 18 -15.56 -10.71 -6.52
N SER A 19 -16.86 -10.92 -6.31
CA SER A 19 -17.92 -9.91 -6.40
C SER A 19 -18.96 -10.17 -5.31
N GLY A 20 -19.72 -9.15 -4.90
CA GLY A 20 -20.77 -9.27 -3.87
C GLY A 20 -20.32 -8.79 -2.49
N SER A 21 -20.94 -9.29 -1.41
CA SER A 21 -20.63 -8.84 -0.03
C SER A 21 -19.69 -9.76 0.75
N GLY A 22 -19.43 -10.98 0.26
CA GLY A 22 -18.55 -11.95 0.90
C GLY A 22 -17.08 -11.55 0.76
N GLY A 23 -16.34 -11.57 1.87
CA GLY A 23 -14.90 -11.31 1.91
C GLY A 23 -14.05 -12.59 1.98
N THR A 24 -12.74 -12.45 1.81
CA THR A 24 -11.76 -13.53 1.94
C THR A 24 -10.76 -13.20 3.03
N SER A 25 -10.52 -14.09 3.99
CA SER A 25 -9.56 -13.88 5.08
C SER A 25 -8.49 -14.97 5.10
N PHE A 26 -7.22 -14.55 5.07
CA PHE A 26 -6.09 -15.43 5.30
C PHE A 26 -5.78 -15.43 6.79
N THR A 27 -6.22 -16.50 7.47
CA THR A 27 -6.11 -16.65 8.92
C THR A 27 -4.80 -17.29 9.38
N ALA A 28 -4.03 -17.87 8.45
CA ALA A 28 -2.68 -18.36 8.68
C ALA A 28 -1.65 -17.46 7.98
N THR A 29 -0.38 -17.54 8.40
CA THR A 29 0.74 -16.94 7.65
C THR A 29 0.75 -17.48 6.22
N VAL A 30 0.83 -16.56 5.28
CA VAL A 30 1.09 -16.81 3.86
C VAL A 30 2.58 -16.55 3.64
N GLY A 31 3.28 -17.47 2.99
CA GLY A 31 4.71 -17.34 2.79
C GLY A 31 5.18 -18.20 1.64
N ASP A 32 6.40 -17.90 1.21
CA ASP A 32 7.14 -18.74 0.28
C ASP A 32 7.38 -20.10 0.94
N VAL A 33 7.20 -21.19 0.20
CA VAL A 33 7.63 -22.51 0.67
C VAL A 33 9.16 -22.51 0.62
N ASN A 34 9.81 -22.17 1.73
CA ASN A 34 11.26 -22.10 1.86
C ASN A 34 11.91 -23.49 1.79
N ASN A 35 11.68 -24.24 0.71
CA ASN A 35 12.51 -25.36 0.38
C ASN A 35 13.79 -24.79 -0.25
N LEU A 36 14.94 -25.07 0.37
CA LEU A 36 16.30 -24.61 0.02
C LEU A 36 16.73 -24.85 -1.44
N VAL A 37 15.86 -25.45 -2.26
CA VAL A 37 16.11 -25.85 -3.64
C VAL A 37 15.85 -24.70 -4.63
N ASP A 38 15.10 -23.65 -4.27
CA ASP A 38 14.86 -22.51 -5.18
C ASP A 38 14.80 -21.15 -4.46
N PRO A 39 15.95 -20.48 -4.26
CA PRO A 39 16.00 -19.16 -3.62
C PRO A 39 15.43 -18.03 -4.47
N THR A 40 15.07 -18.28 -5.74
CA THR A 40 14.49 -17.28 -6.64
C THR A 40 12.98 -17.32 -6.70
N ARG A 41 12.35 -18.30 -6.04
CA ARG A 41 10.91 -18.48 -6.06
C ARG A 41 10.22 -17.58 -5.04
N ILE A 42 9.34 -16.71 -5.54
CA ILE A 42 8.63 -15.74 -4.71
C ILE A 42 7.13 -15.77 -5.01
N LEU A 43 6.31 -15.71 -3.96
CA LEU A 43 4.85 -15.58 -4.04
C LEU A 43 4.46 -14.11 -4.07
N ALA A 44 3.68 -13.74 -5.08
CA ALA A 44 2.98 -12.47 -5.18
C ALA A 44 1.47 -12.69 -5.02
N LEU A 45 0.77 -11.71 -4.45
CA LEU A 45 -0.68 -11.69 -4.37
C LEU A 45 -1.24 -10.58 -5.26
N VAL A 46 -2.28 -10.89 -6.04
CA VAL A 46 -3.07 -9.89 -6.78
C VAL A 46 -4.48 -9.89 -6.22
N ILE A 47 -4.93 -8.72 -5.75
CA ILE A 47 -6.27 -8.49 -5.23
C ILE A 47 -7.07 -7.77 -6.30
N ASN A 48 -8.05 -8.47 -6.88
CA ASN A 48 -8.92 -7.97 -7.95
C ASN A 48 -10.42 -8.18 -7.61
N SER A 49 -10.71 -8.32 -6.31
CA SER A 49 -12.05 -8.59 -5.80
C SER A 49 -12.78 -7.29 -5.48
N THR A 50 -13.91 -7.02 -6.15
CA THR A 50 -14.86 -5.96 -5.75
C THR A 50 -15.88 -6.45 -4.72
N GLY A 51 -15.66 -7.66 -4.20
CA GLY A 51 -16.47 -8.26 -3.16
C GLY A 51 -16.29 -7.59 -1.79
N GLY A 52 -16.59 -8.33 -0.73
CA GLY A 52 -16.21 -7.94 0.62
C GLY A 52 -14.68 -7.88 0.80
N ASN A 53 -14.25 -7.50 2.00
CA ASN A 53 -12.83 -7.29 2.30
C ASN A 53 -11.97 -8.52 2.01
N THR A 54 -10.81 -8.32 1.39
CA THR A 54 -9.70 -9.27 1.42
C THR A 54 -8.80 -8.95 2.61
N THR A 55 -8.63 -9.88 3.54
CA THR A 55 -7.96 -9.64 4.82
C THR A 55 -6.68 -10.47 4.95
N LEU A 56 -5.56 -9.78 5.18
CA LEU A 56 -4.27 -10.36 5.56
C LEU A 56 -3.97 -9.94 7.00
N SER A 57 -4.21 -10.83 7.97
CA SER A 57 -4.14 -10.46 9.40
C SER A 57 -2.81 -10.79 10.09
N ASN A 58 -1.98 -11.65 9.47
CA ASN A 58 -0.76 -12.17 10.08
C ASN A 58 0.49 -11.50 9.51
N ALA A 59 1.62 -11.69 10.19
CA ALA A 59 2.92 -11.45 9.60
C ALA A 59 3.15 -12.49 8.48
N ASN A 60 3.21 -12.02 7.23
CA ASN A 60 3.39 -12.85 6.05
C ASN A 60 4.85 -12.83 5.60
N ALA A 61 5.32 -13.95 5.04
CA ALA A 61 6.73 -14.16 4.71
C ALA A 61 7.00 -14.26 3.20
N PHE A 62 6.01 -13.91 2.36
CA PHE A 62 6.21 -13.89 0.91
C PHE A 62 6.91 -12.61 0.46
N SER A 63 7.69 -12.72 -0.61
CA SER A 63 8.56 -11.64 -1.09
C SER A 63 8.21 -11.11 -2.48
N GLY A 64 7.25 -11.71 -3.18
CA GLY A 64 6.79 -11.27 -4.51
C GLY A 64 5.90 -10.02 -4.49
N GLY A 65 5.42 -9.62 -3.32
CA GLY A 65 4.64 -8.39 -3.11
C GLY A 65 3.13 -8.58 -3.21
N VAL A 66 2.41 -7.47 -3.09
CA VAL A 66 0.95 -7.41 -3.18
C VAL A 66 0.55 -6.35 -4.18
N THR A 67 -0.34 -6.68 -5.11
CA THR A 67 -0.99 -5.72 -6.01
C THR A 67 -2.47 -5.60 -5.66
N LEU A 68 -2.90 -4.44 -5.20
CA LEU A 68 -4.30 -4.07 -5.08
C LEU A 68 -4.75 -3.41 -6.38
N THR A 69 -5.53 -4.14 -7.18
CA THR A 69 -6.10 -3.62 -8.43
C THR A 69 -7.38 -2.84 -8.17
N GLN A 70 -8.26 -3.40 -7.32
CA GLN A 70 -9.56 -2.84 -6.98
C GLN A 70 -10.11 -3.49 -5.69
N GLY A 71 -11.16 -2.89 -5.12
CA GLY A 71 -11.84 -3.38 -3.92
C GLY A 71 -11.16 -3.00 -2.62
N ASN A 72 -11.41 -3.79 -1.56
CA ASN A 72 -10.98 -3.48 -0.19
C ASN A 72 -9.94 -4.49 0.32
N LEU A 73 -8.73 -4.01 0.62
CA LEU A 73 -7.67 -4.78 1.27
C LEU A 73 -7.52 -4.36 2.73
N VAL A 74 -7.65 -5.31 3.64
CA VAL A 74 -7.42 -5.13 5.09
C VAL A 74 -6.05 -5.69 5.43
N LEU A 75 -5.15 -4.84 5.93
CA LEU A 75 -3.85 -5.27 6.47
C LEU A 75 -3.87 -5.21 8.00
N GLY A 76 -3.96 -6.38 8.61
CA GLY A 76 -4.08 -6.53 10.07
C GLY A 76 -2.75 -6.58 10.82
N ASN A 77 -1.60 -6.55 10.14
CA ASN A 77 -0.26 -6.61 10.72
C ASN A 77 0.72 -5.74 9.91
N ASP A 78 1.81 -5.28 10.54
CA ASP A 78 2.86 -4.49 9.88
C ASP A 78 3.56 -5.26 8.74
N LEU A 79 3.65 -6.58 8.86
CA LEU A 79 4.20 -7.49 7.85
C LEU A 79 3.10 -8.19 7.02
N ALA A 80 1.87 -7.69 7.04
CA ALA A 80 0.77 -8.34 6.34
C ALA A 80 0.96 -8.36 4.81
N ALA A 81 1.65 -7.39 4.23
CA ALA A 81 1.94 -7.36 2.79
C ALA A 81 3.23 -8.11 2.40
N GLY A 82 3.86 -8.85 3.33
CA GLY A 82 5.16 -9.48 3.09
C GLY A 82 6.27 -8.43 2.96
N SER A 83 7.39 -8.79 2.31
CA SER A 83 8.55 -7.91 2.13
C SER A 83 8.64 -7.28 0.73
N GLY A 84 7.84 -7.76 -0.23
CA GLY A 84 7.84 -7.27 -1.61
C GLY A 84 7.20 -5.90 -1.79
N THR A 85 7.09 -5.44 -3.03
CA THR A 85 6.42 -4.16 -3.35
C THR A 85 4.92 -4.23 -3.04
N LEU A 86 4.37 -3.16 -2.47
CA LEU A 86 2.94 -2.94 -2.35
C LEU A 86 2.48 -2.03 -3.49
N ALA A 87 1.87 -2.61 -4.52
CA ALA A 87 1.35 -1.88 -5.67
C ALA A 87 -0.14 -1.54 -5.47
N LEU A 88 -0.45 -0.25 -5.38
CA LEU A 88 -1.79 0.28 -5.16
C LEU A 88 -2.30 0.89 -6.48
N ASN A 89 -2.97 0.08 -7.28
CA ASN A 89 -3.49 0.49 -8.59
C ASN A 89 -4.95 0.99 -8.54
N GLY A 90 -5.58 0.89 -7.37
CA GLY A 90 -6.94 1.33 -7.14
C GLY A 90 -7.45 0.89 -5.77
N GLY A 91 -8.74 1.11 -5.53
CA GLY A 91 -9.45 0.56 -4.37
C GLY A 91 -9.10 1.23 -3.05
N LYS A 92 -9.26 0.44 -1.98
CA LYS A 92 -9.20 0.88 -0.60
C LYS A 92 -8.26 0.01 0.21
N LEU A 93 -7.30 0.64 0.88
CA LEU A 93 -6.43 0.01 1.86
C LEU A 93 -6.85 0.43 3.27
N VAL A 94 -7.19 -0.53 4.12
CA VAL A 94 -7.68 -0.25 5.46
C VAL A 94 -6.96 -1.07 6.51
N THR A 95 -6.95 -0.57 7.75
CA THR A 95 -6.29 -1.24 8.86
C THR A 95 -7.17 -1.13 10.11
N PRO A 96 -7.31 -2.23 10.89
CA PRO A 96 -8.11 -2.22 12.12
C PRO A 96 -7.42 -1.48 13.30
N GLY A 97 -6.18 -1.05 13.11
CA GLY A 97 -5.39 -0.31 14.10
C GLY A 97 -4.18 0.34 13.42
N THR A 98 -3.37 1.06 14.19
CA THR A 98 -2.17 1.74 13.65
C THR A 98 -1.18 0.73 13.07
N ARG A 99 -0.70 0.96 11.85
CA ARG A 99 0.25 0.08 11.15
C ARG A 99 1.38 0.86 10.51
N ALA A 100 2.54 0.23 10.43
CA ALA A 100 3.72 0.75 9.76
C ALA A 100 4.27 -0.27 8.75
N TYR A 101 4.42 0.14 7.50
CA TYR A 101 4.85 -0.73 6.40
C TYR A 101 6.24 -0.32 5.93
N ALA A 102 7.16 -1.30 5.86
CA ALA A 102 8.50 -1.10 5.32
C ALA A 102 8.56 -1.23 3.79
N ASN A 103 7.51 -1.77 3.17
CA ASN A 103 7.43 -2.04 1.74
C ASN A 103 7.67 -0.78 0.91
N ALA A 104 8.38 -0.93 -0.21
CA ALA A 104 8.29 0.04 -1.30
C ALA A 104 6.85 0.04 -1.85
N VAL A 105 6.35 1.21 -2.21
CA VAL A 105 4.97 1.42 -2.66
C VAL A 105 4.98 2.01 -4.05
N THR A 106 4.18 1.44 -4.95
CA THR A 106 3.80 2.08 -6.21
C THR A 106 2.33 2.47 -6.16
N VAL A 107 2.01 3.66 -6.64
CA VAL A 107 0.63 4.17 -6.73
C VAL A 107 0.30 4.31 -8.21
N GLY A 108 -0.37 3.28 -8.75
CA GLY A 108 -0.76 3.17 -10.15
C GLY A 108 -2.15 3.74 -10.46
N GLY A 109 -2.94 4.05 -9.44
CA GLY A 109 -4.29 4.62 -9.55
C GLY A 109 -4.69 5.42 -8.32
N ASP A 110 -5.94 5.85 -8.27
CA ASP A 110 -6.48 6.56 -7.10
C ASP A 110 -6.78 5.59 -5.97
N VAL A 111 -6.42 5.96 -4.74
CA VAL A 111 -6.45 5.06 -3.59
C VAL A 111 -7.14 5.73 -2.41
N THR A 112 -7.98 4.98 -1.71
CA THR A 112 -8.54 5.38 -0.43
C THR A 112 -7.82 4.68 0.72
N PHE A 113 -7.45 5.43 1.76
CA PHE A 113 -6.83 4.90 2.98
C PHE A 113 -7.79 5.04 4.17
N GLY A 114 -8.09 3.92 4.80
CA GLY A 114 -8.96 3.86 5.98
C GLY A 114 -10.45 3.84 5.65
N ASP A 115 -11.27 3.58 6.68
CA ASP A 115 -12.73 3.51 6.63
C ASP A 115 -13.34 4.03 7.94
N ALA A 116 -14.65 3.88 8.13
CA ALA A 116 -15.28 3.90 9.44
C ALA A 116 -14.68 2.84 10.39
N SER A 117 -14.81 3.08 11.69
CA SER A 117 -14.43 2.13 12.75
C SER A 117 -15.02 0.73 12.48
N PRO A 118 -14.25 -0.36 12.64
CA PRO A 118 -12.93 -0.42 13.26
C PRO A 118 -11.75 -0.21 12.29
N ASN A 119 -12.00 -0.01 11.00
CA ASN A 119 -10.99 -0.02 9.94
C ASN A 119 -10.34 1.36 9.71
N ASN A 120 -10.17 2.13 10.79
CA ASN A 120 -9.76 3.52 10.76
C ASN A 120 -8.36 3.78 11.37
N GLY A 121 -7.51 2.75 11.40
CA GLY A 121 -6.16 2.86 11.93
C GLY A 121 -5.26 3.80 11.13
N ALA A 122 -4.34 4.46 11.83
CA ALA A 122 -3.33 5.29 11.19
C ALA A 122 -2.32 4.43 10.41
N GLN A 123 -1.90 4.87 9.24
CA GLN A 123 -1.02 4.11 8.35
C GLN A 123 0.26 4.88 8.07
N THR A 124 1.41 4.26 8.32
CA THR A 124 2.72 4.84 8.04
C THR A 124 3.44 4.01 6.98
N PHE A 125 3.89 4.64 5.90
CA PHE A 125 4.66 4.02 4.83
C PHE A 125 6.12 4.50 4.91
N ASN A 126 7.01 3.58 5.32
CA ASN A 126 8.43 3.87 5.53
C ASN A 126 9.29 3.61 4.28
N GLY A 127 8.85 2.73 3.38
CA GLY A 127 9.51 2.52 2.09
C GLY A 127 9.27 3.67 1.12
N THR A 128 9.97 3.65 -0.03
CA THR A 128 9.80 4.64 -1.10
C THR A 128 8.38 4.60 -1.67
N ILE A 129 7.90 5.74 -2.15
CA ILE A 129 6.56 5.89 -2.75
C ILE A 129 6.73 6.45 -4.17
N ASN A 130 6.27 5.70 -5.16
CA ASN A 130 6.33 6.11 -6.57
C ASN A 130 4.92 6.32 -7.12
N LEU A 131 4.55 7.55 -7.51
CA LEU A 131 3.23 7.88 -8.07
C LEU A 131 3.07 7.47 -9.53
N THR A 132 4.09 6.78 -10.08
CA THR A 132 4.12 6.19 -11.43
C THR A 132 3.88 7.19 -12.57
N GLY A 133 4.22 8.46 -12.33
CA GLY A 133 4.13 9.53 -13.32
C GLY A 133 2.74 10.13 -13.53
N GLY A 134 1.68 9.55 -12.94
CA GLY A 134 0.32 10.07 -13.03
C GLY A 134 0.00 11.14 -11.99
N THR A 135 -1.15 11.80 -12.14
CA THR A 135 -1.79 12.52 -11.03
C THR A 135 -2.55 11.50 -10.19
N ARG A 136 -2.23 11.39 -8.91
CA ARG A 136 -2.82 10.38 -8.01
C ARG A 136 -3.61 11.04 -6.90
N THR A 137 -4.88 10.66 -6.79
CA THR A 137 -5.72 11.06 -5.66
C THR A 137 -5.53 10.09 -4.51
N LEU A 138 -5.00 10.59 -3.40
CA LEU A 138 -4.93 9.87 -2.14
C LEU A 138 -6.07 10.37 -1.25
N THR A 139 -7.11 9.57 -1.11
CA THR A 139 -8.26 9.89 -0.25
C THR A 139 -8.02 9.33 1.15
N THR A 140 -7.73 10.19 2.11
CA THR A 140 -7.46 9.77 3.49
C THR A 140 -8.72 9.86 4.35
N ALA A 141 -9.32 8.72 4.66
CA ALA A 141 -10.37 8.57 5.69
C ALA A 141 -9.79 8.22 7.07
N SER A 142 -8.49 7.94 7.14
CA SER A 142 -7.70 7.82 8.36
C SER A 142 -6.35 8.51 8.18
N ALA A 143 -5.63 8.78 9.27
CA ALA A 143 -4.33 9.45 9.19
C ALA A 143 -3.34 8.61 8.38
N VAL A 144 -2.67 9.24 7.41
CA VAL A 144 -1.64 8.61 6.58
C VAL A 144 -0.34 9.38 6.70
N THR A 145 0.77 8.68 6.95
CA THR A 145 2.12 9.25 6.96
C THR A 145 2.94 8.59 5.88
N LEU A 146 3.48 9.38 4.95
CA LEU A 146 4.46 8.94 3.97
C LEU A 146 5.85 9.39 4.47
N SER A 147 6.59 8.46 5.05
CA SER A 147 7.94 8.73 5.60
C SER A 147 9.05 8.53 4.57
N GLY A 148 8.81 7.71 3.54
CA GLY A 148 9.73 7.55 2.42
C GLY A 148 9.71 8.72 1.43
N ILE A 149 10.63 8.68 0.47
CA ILE A 149 10.66 9.62 -0.66
C ILE A 149 9.43 9.36 -1.53
N VAL A 150 8.60 10.39 -1.72
CA VAL A 150 7.54 10.41 -2.74
C VAL A 150 8.15 10.89 -4.05
N SER A 151 7.95 10.15 -5.12
CA SER A 151 8.62 10.34 -6.41
C SER A 151 7.65 10.24 -7.58
N ASN A 152 7.97 10.95 -8.67
CA ASN A 152 7.26 11.00 -9.94
C ASN A 152 5.81 11.54 -9.84
N GLY A 153 5.27 12.05 -10.95
CA GLY A 153 3.85 12.41 -11.05
C GLY A 153 3.42 13.63 -10.22
N ALA A 154 2.13 13.67 -9.88
CA ALA A 154 1.45 14.74 -9.15
C ALA A 154 0.54 14.15 -8.07
N LEU A 155 0.28 14.92 -7.00
CA LEU A 155 -0.44 14.44 -5.81
C LEU A 155 -1.71 15.25 -5.58
N THR A 156 -2.86 14.60 -5.55
CA THR A 156 -4.10 15.19 -5.03
C THR A 156 -4.42 14.59 -3.66
N LYS A 157 -4.41 15.42 -2.63
CA LYS A 157 -4.85 15.07 -1.28
C LYS A 157 -6.36 15.29 -1.16
N ALA A 158 -7.09 14.21 -0.93
CA ALA A 158 -8.53 14.21 -0.66
C ALA A 158 -8.86 13.51 0.67
N GLY A 159 -10.14 13.46 1.04
CA GLY A 159 -10.61 12.86 2.28
C GLY A 159 -10.38 13.73 3.52
N ALA A 160 -11.14 13.45 4.58
CA ALA A 160 -11.23 14.32 5.76
C ALA A 160 -9.99 14.26 6.68
N SER A 161 -9.24 13.17 6.69
CA SER A 161 -8.07 13.01 7.56
C SER A 161 -6.82 13.72 7.03
N THR A 162 -5.77 13.74 7.85
CA THR A 162 -4.47 14.32 7.49
C THR A 162 -3.60 13.34 6.71
N LEU A 163 -2.98 13.84 5.64
CA LEU A 163 -1.82 13.22 5.02
C LEU A 163 -0.56 13.95 5.49
N THR A 164 0.43 13.22 5.98
CA THR A 164 1.70 13.78 6.46
C THR A 164 2.83 13.34 5.54
N LEU A 165 3.56 14.29 4.96
CA LEU A 165 4.82 14.05 4.24
C LEU A 165 5.97 14.20 5.25
N ASN A 166 6.52 13.07 5.70
CA ASN A 166 7.54 12.99 6.74
C ASN A 166 8.87 12.45 6.17
N GLY A 167 9.93 12.45 6.99
CA GLY A 167 11.21 11.84 6.70
C GLY A 167 12.35 12.83 6.50
N THR A 168 13.55 12.30 6.35
CA THR A 168 14.80 13.07 6.30
C THR A 168 15.25 13.43 4.88
N SER A 169 14.63 12.84 3.85
CA SER A 169 14.95 13.06 2.44
C SER A 169 13.82 13.79 1.72
N ALA A 170 14.21 14.68 0.80
CA ALA A 170 13.27 15.46 0.00
C ALA A 170 12.41 14.55 -0.89
N ASN A 171 11.18 14.98 -1.14
CA ASN A 171 10.36 14.36 -2.17
C ASN A 171 10.80 14.85 -3.55
N THR A 172 10.67 14.00 -4.57
CA THR A 172 11.19 14.23 -5.93
C THR A 172 10.13 14.24 -7.02
N TYR A 173 8.84 14.12 -6.67
CA TYR A 173 7.77 14.38 -7.62
C TYR A 173 7.70 15.88 -7.93
N THR A 174 7.57 16.22 -9.21
CA THR A 174 7.60 17.61 -9.70
C THR A 174 6.23 18.12 -10.14
N GLY A 175 5.22 17.24 -10.20
CA GLY A 175 3.86 17.64 -10.53
C GLY A 175 3.17 18.39 -9.40
N LEU A 176 2.06 19.04 -9.74
CA LEU A 176 1.24 19.83 -8.83
C LEU A 176 0.80 19.02 -7.60
N THR A 177 0.91 19.63 -6.42
CA THR A 177 0.19 19.16 -5.24
C THR A 177 -1.14 19.89 -5.13
N THR A 178 -2.26 19.17 -5.06
CA THR A 178 -3.58 19.77 -4.83
C THR A 178 -4.14 19.30 -3.49
N VAL A 179 -4.61 20.20 -2.63
CA VAL A 179 -5.27 19.85 -1.37
C VAL A 179 -6.77 20.11 -1.48
N SER A 180 -7.51 19.09 -1.94
CA SER A 180 -8.96 19.20 -2.15
C SER A 180 -9.79 19.03 -0.87
N ALA A 181 -9.27 18.33 0.15
CA ALA A 181 -9.95 18.15 1.44
C ALA A 181 -8.99 17.71 2.56
N GLY A 182 -9.39 17.96 3.82
CA GLY A 182 -8.65 17.57 5.01
C GLY A 182 -7.40 18.41 5.20
N GLY A 183 -6.31 17.79 5.69
CA GLY A 183 -5.03 18.46 5.93
C GLY A 183 -3.86 17.79 5.20
N LEU A 184 -2.91 18.61 4.76
CA LEU A 184 -1.59 18.16 4.32
C LEU A 184 -0.53 18.74 5.26
N THR A 185 0.15 17.87 6.01
CA THR A 185 1.23 18.26 6.93
C THR A 185 2.58 18.03 6.27
N LEU A 186 3.41 19.06 6.23
CA LEU A 186 4.79 19.00 5.73
C LEU A 186 5.72 18.83 6.94
N ALA A 187 6.13 17.59 7.22
CA ALA A 187 6.90 17.21 8.40
C ALA A 187 8.27 16.61 8.02
N LYS A 188 8.86 17.05 6.91
CA LYS A 188 10.25 16.71 6.60
C LYS A 188 11.19 17.37 7.61
N SER A 189 12.42 16.85 7.71
CA SER A 189 13.48 17.51 8.48
C SER A 189 13.67 18.97 8.05
N ALA A 190 14.11 19.83 8.98
CA ALA A 190 14.30 21.25 8.69
C ALA A 190 15.25 21.45 7.50
N GLY A 191 14.84 22.30 6.54
CA GLY A 191 15.60 22.56 5.31
C GLY A 191 15.45 21.50 4.22
N VAL A 192 14.54 20.53 4.38
CA VAL A 192 14.26 19.50 3.38
C VAL A 192 12.87 19.74 2.77
N ASP A 193 12.81 19.84 1.45
CA ASP A 193 11.56 20.11 0.74
C ASP A 193 10.59 18.92 0.81
N ALA A 194 9.39 19.18 1.34
CA ALA A 194 8.30 18.22 1.34
C ALA A 194 7.52 18.19 0.01
N ILE A 195 7.53 19.30 -0.73
CA ILE A 195 6.89 19.44 -2.03
C ILE A 195 7.91 20.12 -2.94
N SER A 196 8.25 19.50 -4.07
CA SER A 196 9.19 20.07 -5.05
C SER A 196 8.49 20.84 -6.19
N GLY A 197 7.17 20.70 -6.35
CA GLY A 197 6.36 21.42 -7.34
C GLY A 197 5.44 22.48 -6.70
N ASP A 198 4.50 22.98 -7.48
CA ASP A 198 3.50 23.95 -7.01
C ASP A 198 2.46 23.33 -6.06
N VAL A 199 1.71 24.18 -5.36
CA VAL A 199 0.60 23.79 -4.48
C VAL A 199 -0.67 24.57 -4.83
N LEU A 200 -1.79 23.86 -4.97
CA LEU A 200 -3.14 24.37 -5.19
C LEU A 200 -4.08 24.01 -4.04
#